data_AF-A0A9X4PFM2-F1
#
_entry.id   AF-A0A9X4PFM2-F1
#
_cell.length_a   1.000
_cell.length_b   1.000
_cell.length_c   1.000
_cell.angle_alpha   90.00
_cell.angle_beta   90.00
_cell.angle_gamma   90.00
#
_symmetry.space_group_name_H-M   'P 1'
#
loop_
_entity.id
_entity.type
_entity.pdbx_description
1 polymer ?
#
loop_
_entity_poly.entity_id
_entity_poly.type
_entity_poly.pdbx_seq_one_letter_code
_entity_poly.pdbx_strand_id
1 'polypeptide(L)'
;MGRFTQRDPIGLLGGENLYQFAPNTVSWVDPSGLAVICTRPLDFNQGNKIYSDFDPSSRDGFDLGFFHEQIMFKNGSNIGYSGIKDDKGKILGIYEEKDPRLLSQYKCSNVQYDDEIMLKAVKNVKEKQVPVYSSVGQYGVKISGFKPKYAPEQYNILFNNCQDFVTDVLKEYKKIKMQIK
;
A
#
# COMPACT_ATOMS: atom_id res chain seq x y z
N MET A 1 9.00 36.57 17.47
CA MET A 1 7.85 36.88 18.34
C MET A 1 6.73 37.42 17.47
N GLY A 2 5.81 36.55 17.04
CA GLY A 2 4.65 36.94 16.24
C GLY A 2 3.40 36.52 16.96
N ARG A 3 2.62 37.48 17.47
CA ARG A 3 1.35 37.25 18.17
C ARG A 3 0.27 37.99 17.40
N PHE A 4 -0.80 37.27 17.04
CA PHE A 4 -1.98 37.89 16.45
C PHE A 4 -2.66 38.79 17.50
N THR A 5 -2.92 40.04 17.12
CA THR A 5 -3.43 41.11 17.99
C THR A 5 -4.94 41.31 17.90
N GLN A 6 -5.69 40.38 17.29
CA GLN A 6 -7.14 40.48 17.15
C GLN A 6 -7.84 39.25 17.74
N ARG A 7 -8.91 39.48 18.53
CA ARG A 7 -9.83 38.42 18.98
C ARG A 7 -10.84 38.13 17.86
N ASP A 8 -11.11 36.85 17.63
CA ASP A 8 -12.20 36.38 16.77
C ASP A 8 -13.56 36.61 17.48
N PRO A 9 -14.51 37.37 16.91
CA PRO A 9 -15.72 37.77 17.62
C PRO A 9 -16.93 36.92 17.25
N ILE A 10 -17.07 35.74 17.88
CA ILE A 10 -18.33 35.03 18.18
C ILE A 10 -17.92 33.72 18.91
N GLY A 11 -18.41 33.33 20.08
CA GLY A 11 -19.52 33.77 20.91
C GLY A 11 -20.08 32.53 21.61
N LEU A 12 -19.49 32.16 22.76
CA LEU A 12 -20.05 31.37 23.87
C LEU A 12 -20.97 30.18 23.54
N LEU A 13 -20.50 28.95 23.78
CA LEU A 13 -21.27 27.86 24.41
C LEU A 13 -20.31 26.71 24.79
N GLY A 14 -19.64 26.82 25.96
CA GLY A 14 -19.16 25.66 26.74
C GLY A 14 -17.65 25.51 26.97
N GLY A 15 -17.16 25.98 28.14
CA GLY A 15 -16.01 25.39 28.82
C GLY A 15 -14.81 26.32 29.13
N GLU A 16 -14.34 26.31 30.38
CA GLU A 16 -13.20 27.08 30.87
C GLU A 16 -11.83 26.48 30.48
N ASN A 17 -11.54 26.35 29.19
CA ASN A 17 -10.16 26.15 28.74
C ASN A 17 -9.94 26.66 27.30
N LEU A 18 -9.67 27.97 27.16
CA LEU A 18 -9.34 28.60 25.88
C LEU A 18 -7.86 28.40 25.47
N TYR A 19 -7.07 27.64 26.24
CA TYR A 19 -5.67 27.32 25.95
C TYR A 19 -5.40 25.80 25.99
N GLN A 20 -6.40 24.97 25.71
CA GLN A 20 -6.10 23.57 25.44
C GLN A 20 -5.61 23.45 24.00
N PHE A 21 -4.30 23.58 23.82
CA PHE A 21 -3.63 22.87 22.75
C PHE A 21 -4.09 21.41 22.86
N ALA A 22 -4.62 20.84 21.77
CA ALA A 22 -4.84 19.41 21.69
C ALA A 22 -3.56 18.73 22.22
N PRO A 23 -3.66 17.74 23.12
CA PRO A 23 -2.49 17.13 23.71
C PRO A 23 -1.64 16.57 22.57
N ASN A 24 -0.57 17.30 22.27
CA ASN A 24 0.57 16.80 21.54
C ASN A 24 0.24 16.16 20.17
N THR A 25 -0.01 16.98 19.14
CA THR A 25 0.37 16.60 17.77
C THR A 25 1.85 16.92 17.55
N VAL A 26 2.74 16.28 18.30
CA VAL A 26 4.03 15.85 17.73
C VAL A 26 3.64 14.83 16.68
N SER A 27 3.24 15.35 15.53
CA SER A 27 3.61 14.79 14.25
C SER A 27 5.08 14.48 14.41
N TRP A 28 5.41 13.20 14.62
CA TRP A 28 6.77 12.72 14.55
C TRP A 28 7.21 12.94 13.10
N VAL A 29 7.61 14.18 12.80
CA VAL A 29 8.41 14.51 11.63
C VAL A 29 9.78 13.96 11.93
N ASP A 30 9.91 12.64 11.78
CA ASP A 30 11.21 12.02 11.70
C ASP A 30 11.85 12.49 10.36
N PRO A 31 13.10 12.95 10.34
CA PRO A 31 13.76 13.44 9.12
C PRO A 31 14.00 12.36 8.05
N SER A 32 13.94 11.08 8.39
CA SER A 32 14.09 9.99 7.42
C SER A 32 12.73 9.61 6.82
N GLY A 33 12.45 10.04 5.60
CA GLY A 33 11.27 9.60 4.84
C GLY A 33 11.36 8.10 4.57
N LEU A 34 10.72 7.30 5.43
CA LEU A 34 10.84 5.86 5.40
C LEU A 34 9.49 5.18 5.19
N ALA A 35 9.42 4.37 4.14
CA ALA A 35 8.31 3.50 3.83
C ALA A 35 8.39 2.22 4.66
N VAL A 36 7.23 1.68 5.01
CA VAL A 36 7.11 0.40 5.74
C VAL A 36 6.09 -0.48 5.05
N ILE A 37 6.27 -1.79 5.20
CA ILE A 37 5.29 -2.76 4.72
C ILE A 37 4.38 -3.10 5.87
N CYS A 38 3.08 -3.07 5.61
CA CYS A 38 2.08 -3.42 6.60
C CYS A 38 1.14 -4.48 6.06
N THR A 39 0.71 -5.36 6.95
CA THR A 39 -0.19 -6.46 6.63
C THR A 39 -1.46 -6.37 7.47
N ARG A 40 -2.60 -6.76 6.91
CA ARG A 40 -3.83 -6.97 7.67
C ARG A 40 -4.51 -8.28 7.23
N PRO A 41 -5.42 -8.84 8.05
CA PRO A 41 -6.24 -9.98 7.63
C PRO A 41 -6.99 -9.68 6.33
N LEU A 42 -7.14 -10.69 5.46
CA LEU A 42 -8.08 -10.60 4.35
C LEU A 42 -9.50 -10.64 4.91
N ASP A 43 -10.31 -9.65 4.54
CA ASP A 43 -11.74 -9.61 4.83
C ASP A 43 -12.48 -10.02 3.57
N PHE A 44 -13.08 -11.21 3.60
CA PHE A 44 -13.77 -11.77 2.43
C PHE A 44 -15.26 -11.43 2.37
N ASN A 45 -15.83 -10.80 3.40
CA ASN A 45 -17.20 -10.26 3.42
C ASN A 45 -17.53 -9.70 4.82
N GLN A 46 -17.29 -8.41 5.04
CA GLN A 46 -17.75 -7.63 6.21
C GLN A 46 -17.64 -8.34 7.57
N GLY A 47 -16.54 -9.05 7.84
CA GLY A 47 -16.31 -9.70 9.12
C GLY A 47 -15.81 -11.15 9.07
N ASN A 48 -15.91 -11.81 7.92
CA ASN A 48 -15.28 -13.11 7.69
C ASN A 48 -13.79 -12.93 7.39
N LYS A 49 -13.02 -12.72 8.47
CA LYS A 49 -11.58 -12.48 8.43
C LYS A 49 -10.82 -13.79 8.55
N ILE A 50 -9.90 -14.03 7.62
CA ILE A 50 -8.93 -15.12 7.75
C ILE A 50 -7.68 -14.54 8.41
N TYR A 51 -7.38 -15.02 9.61
CA TYR A 51 -6.16 -14.71 10.33
C TYR A 51 -5.17 -15.85 10.08
N SER A 52 -4.17 -15.63 9.23
CA SER A 52 -2.94 -16.41 9.28
C SER A 52 -1.93 -15.61 10.10
N ASP A 53 -0.98 -16.25 10.79
CA ASP A 53 -0.02 -15.52 11.61
C ASP A 53 0.80 -14.56 10.74
N PHE A 54 0.54 -13.26 10.90
CA PHE A 54 1.13 -12.18 10.12
C PHE A 54 2.27 -11.57 10.93
N ASP A 55 3.48 -12.07 10.73
CA ASP A 55 4.66 -11.26 11.02
C ASP A 55 5.11 -10.58 9.71
N PRO A 56 4.84 -9.28 9.53
CA PRO A 56 5.32 -8.51 8.37
C PRO A 56 6.84 -8.52 8.24
N SER A 57 7.56 -8.89 9.31
CA SER A 57 9.02 -9.00 9.37
C SER A 57 9.53 -10.36 8.88
N SER A 58 8.67 -11.37 8.79
CA SER A 58 9.00 -12.74 8.39
C SER A 58 8.45 -13.05 6.99
N ARG A 59 8.92 -12.31 5.98
CA ARG A 59 8.52 -12.41 4.56
C ARG A 59 9.20 -13.54 3.77
N ASP A 60 9.79 -14.52 4.45
CA ASP A 60 10.64 -15.54 3.81
C ASP A 60 9.87 -16.78 3.30
N GLY A 61 8.53 -16.71 3.23
CA GLY A 61 7.64 -17.81 2.86
C GLY A 61 7.11 -17.78 1.42
N PHE A 62 6.33 -18.81 1.06
CA PHE A 62 5.50 -18.78 -0.14
C PHE A 62 4.47 -17.65 0.00
N ASP A 63 4.27 -16.83 -1.05
CA ASP A 63 3.27 -15.74 -1.15
C ASP A 63 1.80 -16.26 -1.13
N LEU A 64 1.53 -17.29 -0.32
CA LEU A 64 0.27 -18.01 -0.11
C LEU A 64 -0.46 -17.57 1.17
N GLY A 65 0.07 -16.56 1.85
CA GLY A 65 -0.52 -16.03 3.05
C GLY A 65 -1.87 -15.38 2.75
N PHE A 66 -2.91 -15.74 3.52
CA PHE A 66 -4.23 -15.11 3.41
C PHE A 66 -4.26 -13.77 4.18
N PHE A 67 -3.40 -12.84 3.79
CA PHE A 67 -3.40 -11.44 4.23
C PHE A 67 -3.48 -10.49 3.06
N HIS A 68 -3.79 -9.24 3.38
CA HIS A 68 -3.56 -8.12 2.49
C HIS A 68 -2.25 -7.43 2.85
N GLU A 69 -1.35 -7.24 1.88
CA GLU A 69 -0.14 -6.44 2.02
C GLU A 69 -0.31 -5.03 1.43
N GLN A 70 0.25 -4.04 2.12
CA GLN A 70 0.24 -2.67 1.69
C GLN A 70 1.54 -1.96 2.04
N ILE A 71 2.00 -1.10 1.14
CA ILE A 71 3.15 -0.22 1.39
C ILE A 71 2.59 1.09 1.95
N MET A 72 3.04 1.47 3.13
CA MET A 72 2.71 2.74 3.76
C MET A 72 3.90 3.68 3.66
N PHE A 73 3.64 4.90 3.21
CA PHE A 73 4.63 5.96 3.14
C PHE A 73 4.44 6.91 4.30
N LYS A 74 5.51 7.61 4.68
CA LYS A 74 5.48 8.54 5.80
C LYS A 74 4.56 9.74 5.61
N ASN A 75 4.36 10.16 4.36
CA ASN A 75 3.43 11.24 4.03
C ASN A 75 1.94 10.86 4.24
N GLY A 76 1.66 9.65 4.73
CA GLY A 76 0.31 9.12 4.96
C GLY A 76 -0.31 8.46 3.73
N SER A 77 0.31 8.60 2.56
CA SER A 77 -0.14 7.87 1.37
C SER A 77 0.21 6.39 1.49
N ASN A 78 -0.53 5.57 0.76
CA ASN A 78 -0.31 4.14 0.76
C ASN A 78 -0.66 3.53 -0.59
N ILE A 79 -0.13 2.34 -0.85
CA ILE A 79 -0.42 1.63 -2.09
C ILE A 79 -0.45 0.12 -1.87
N GLY A 80 -1.47 -0.51 -2.43
CA GLY A 80 -1.64 -1.96 -2.46
C GLY A 80 -2.21 -2.41 -3.80
N TYR A 81 -2.38 -3.72 -3.94
CA TYR A 81 -2.99 -4.36 -5.11
C TYR A 81 -4.05 -5.36 -4.64
N SER A 82 -5.30 -5.22 -5.08
CA SER A 82 -6.38 -6.08 -4.60
C SER A 82 -7.42 -6.41 -5.66
N GLY A 83 -8.06 -7.56 -5.44
CA GLY A 83 -9.24 -8.03 -6.15
C GLY A 83 -10.55 -7.44 -5.66
N ILE A 84 -10.51 -6.49 -4.71
CA ILE A 84 -11.69 -5.75 -4.24
C ILE A 84 -12.38 -5.14 -5.46
N LYS A 85 -13.70 -5.25 -5.49
CA LYS A 85 -14.54 -4.69 -6.54
C LYS A 85 -15.15 -3.37 -6.09
N ASP A 86 -15.27 -2.42 -7.01
CA ASP A 86 -16.06 -1.22 -6.82
C ASP A 86 -17.58 -1.54 -6.82
N ASP A 87 -18.41 -0.52 -6.58
CA ASP A 87 -19.87 -0.63 -6.58
C ASP A 87 -20.46 -1.13 -7.90
N LYS A 88 -19.67 -1.07 -8.99
CA LYS A 88 -20.05 -1.54 -10.32
C LYS A 88 -19.53 -2.96 -10.60
N GLY A 89 -18.91 -3.61 -9.62
CA GLY A 89 -18.37 -4.97 -9.73
C GLY A 89 -17.02 -5.05 -10.45
N LYS A 90 -16.36 -3.93 -10.76
CA LYS A 90 -15.06 -3.89 -11.41
C LYS A 90 -13.96 -4.01 -10.37
N ILE A 91 -12.98 -4.88 -10.62
CA ILE A 91 -11.78 -4.99 -9.76
C ILE A 91 -11.04 -3.65 -9.74
N LEU A 92 -10.64 -3.19 -8.55
CA LEU A 92 -9.87 -1.97 -8.36
C LEU A 92 -8.43 -2.13 -8.87
N GLY A 93 -7.79 -3.27 -8.61
CA GLY A 93 -6.39 -3.49 -8.94
C GLY A 93 -5.49 -2.70 -8.00
N ILE A 94 -4.65 -1.82 -8.54
CA ILE A 94 -3.77 -0.98 -7.73
C ILE A 94 -4.60 0.13 -7.09
N TYR A 95 -4.52 0.27 -5.77
CA TYR A 95 -5.35 1.20 -5.02
C TYR A 95 -4.66 1.73 -3.76
N GLU A 96 -5.24 2.79 -3.22
CA GLU A 96 -4.94 3.36 -1.91
C GLU A 96 -6.10 2.99 -0.97
N GLU A 97 -5.79 2.44 0.20
CA GLU A 97 -6.75 2.20 1.26
C GLU A 97 -7.13 3.53 1.92
N LYS A 98 -8.42 3.80 1.91
CA LYS A 98 -8.99 5.04 2.47
C LYS A 98 -9.92 4.77 3.64
N ASP A 99 -10.32 3.53 3.88
CA ASP A 99 -11.20 3.20 5.00
C ASP A 99 -10.43 3.24 6.33
N PRO A 100 -10.74 4.18 7.25
CA PRO A 100 -10.05 4.28 8.54
C PRO A 100 -10.15 3.00 9.38
N ARG A 101 -11.23 2.21 9.19
CA ARG A 101 -11.45 0.95 9.90
C ARG A 101 -10.50 -0.14 9.42
N LEU A 102 -10.08 -0.09 8.16
CA LEU A 102 -9.11 -1.03 7.58
C LEU A 102 -7.68 -0.56 7.86
N LEU A 103 -7.45 0.76 7.77
CA LEU A 103 -6.16 1.37 8.10
C LEU A 103 -5.70 1.04 9.53
N SER A 104 -6.61 1.05 10.51
CA SER A 104 -6.30 0.71 11.91
C SER A 104 -5.97 -0.76 12.16
N GLN A 105 -6.25 -1.66 11.21
CA GLN A 105 -5.98 -3.10 11.33
C GLN A 105 -4.60 -3.50 10.81
N TYR A 106 -3.91 -2.60 10.11
CA TYR A 106 -2.58 -2.89 9.59
C TYR A 106 -1.56 -2.98 10.71
N LYS A 107 -0.77 -4.06 10.67
CA LYS A 107 0.44 -4.23 11.48
C LYS A 107 1.64 -4.03 10.55
N CYS A 108 2.53 -3.11 10.91
CA CYS A 108 3.67 -2.75 10.08
C CYS A 108 4.94 -3.47 10.53
N SER A 109 5.79 -3.79 9.56
CA SER A 109 7.13 -4.33 9.79
C SER A 109 8.01 -3.28 10.47
N ASN A 110 8.99 -3.76 11.24
CA ASN A 110 10.07 -2.93 11.77
C ASN A 110 11.10 -2.56 10.69
N VAL A 111 11.04 -3.17 9.49
CA VAL A 111 11.93 -2.87 8.38
C VAL A 111 11.48 -1.60 7.68
N GLN A 112 12.38 -0.64 7.62
CA GLN A 112 12.19 0.66 6.99
C GLN A 112 12.93 0.76 5.65
N TYR A 113 12.33 1.46 4.70
CA TYR A 113 12.85 1.62 3.34
C TYR A 113 12.88 3.10 2.96
N ASP A 114 13.88 3.53 2.20
CA ASP A 114 13.95 4.91 1.69
C ASP A 114 12.72 5.24 0.81
N ASP A 115 11.98 6.30 1.17
CA ASP A 115 10.75 6.71 0.49
C ASP A 115 10.98 7.03 -0.99
N GLU A 116 12.07 7.74 -1.34
CA GLU A 116 12.33 8.17 -2.72
C GLU A 116 12.61 6.95 -3.62
N ILE A 117 13.44 6.03 -3.13
CA ILE A 117 13.74 4.78 -3.84
C ILE A 117 12.48 3.92 -3.92
N MET A 118 11.68 3.85 -2.85
CA MET A 118 10.45 3.06 -2.82
C MET A 118 9.39 3.60 -3.79
N LEU A 119 9.20 4.92 -3.86
CA LEU A 119 8.31 5.57 -4.82
C LEU A 119 8.75 5.30 -6.26
N LYS A 120 10.06 5.36 -6.53
CA LYS A 120 10.62 5.02 -7.85
C LYS A 120 10.40 3.54 -8.18
N ALA A 121 10.61 2.64 -7.22
CA ALA A 121 10.36 1.21 -7.38
C ALA A 121 8.88 0.92 -7.68
N VAL A 122 7.96 1.54 -6.94
CA VAL A 122 6.51 1.46 -7.19
C VAL A 122 6.18 1.93 -8.60
N LYS A 123 6.71 3.09 -9.02
CA LYS A 123 6.48 3.60 -10.38
C LYS A 123 6.91 2.60 -11.45
N ASN A 124 8.14 2.08 -11.34
CA ASN A 124 8.67 1.09 -12.28
C ASN A 124 7.82 -0.19 -12.32
N VAL A 125 7.33 -0.67 -11.17
CA VAL A 125 6.49 -1.87 -11.10
C VAL A 125 5.10 -1.64 -11.68
N LYS A 126 4.50 -0.45 -11.50
CA LYS A 126 3.22 -0.09 -12.12
C LYS A 126 3.29 -0.08 -13.65
N GLU A 127 4.44 0.31 -14.19
CA GLU A 127 4.69 0.37 -15.64
C GLU A 127 5.15 -0.98 -16.22
N LYS A 128 5.39 -1.99 -15.37
CA LYS A 128 5.89 -3.31 -15.78
C LYS A 128 4.89 -4.03 -16.69
N GLN A 129 5.35 -4.42 -17.86
CA GLN A 129 4.58 -5.19 -18.83
C GLN A 129 4.98 -6.67 -18.84
N VAL A 130 4.01 -7.54 -19.09
CA VAL A 130 4.19 -8.99 -19.26
C VAL A 130 3.70 -9.43 -20.64
N PRO A 131 4.36 -10.40 -21.28
CA PRO A 131 3.96 -10.90 -22.59
C PRO A 131 2.59 -11.60 -22.50
N VAL A 132 1.77 -11.38 -23.52
CA VAL A 132 0.55 -12.14 -23.76
C VAL A 132 0.85 -13.21 -24.78
N TYR A 133 0.45 -14.43 -24.48
CA TYR A 133 0.68 -15.59 -25.32
C TYR A 133 -0.60 -15.97 -26.06
N SER A 134 -0.50 -16.31 -27.34
CA SER A 134 -1.60 -16.89 -28.13
C SER A 134 -1.18 -18.19 -28.80
N SER A 135 -2.14 -19.11 -28.91
CA SER A 135 -1.95 -20.41 -29.54
C SER A 135 -1.70 -20.26 -31.04
N VAL A 136 -0.76 -21.02 -31.56
CA VAL A 136 -0.43 -21.13 -32.98
C VAL A 136 -0.44 -22.60 -33.36
N GLY A 137 -1.48 -23.02 -34.08
CA GLY A 137 -1.68 -24.43 -34.40
C GLY A 137 -1.85 -25.29 -33.14
N GLN A 138 -1.53 -26.58 -33.25
CA GLN A 138 -1.80 -27.56 -32.20
C GLN A 138 -0.80 -27.51 -31.02
N TYR A 139 0.42 -27.01 -31.23
CA TYR A 139 1.50 -27.04 -30.22
C TYR A 139 2.32 -25.75 -30.11
N GLY A 140 2.05 -24.74 -30.94
CA GLY A 140 2.79 -23.48 -30.93
C GLY A 140 2.18 -22.47 -29.96
N VAL A 141 3.03 -21.69 -29.32
CA VAL A 141 2.62 -20.49 -28.58
C VAL A 141 3.47 -19.34 -29.10
N LYS A 142 2.84 -18.23 -29.50
CA LYS A 142 3.54 -17.00 -29.87
C LYS A 142 3.19 -15.86 -28.94
N ILE A 143 4.08 -14.88 -28.84
CA ILE A 143 3.78 -13.62 -28.16
C ILE A 143 2.85 -12.82 -29.09
N SER A 144 1.65 -12.51 -28.61
CA SER A 144 0.64 -11.73 -29.32
C SER A 144 0.62 -10.26 -28.92
N GLY A 145 1.30 -9.89 -27.83
CA GLY A 145 1.40 -8.52 -27.35
C GLY A 145 1.95 -8.45 -25.94
N PHE A 146 1.80 -7.28 -25.32
CA PHE A 146 2.18 -7.02 -23.94
C PHE A 146 1.01 -6.37 -23.20
N LYS A 147 0.87 -6.67 -21.91
CA LYS A 147 -0.13 -6.07 -21.02
C LYS A 147 0.51 -5.66 -19.69
N PRO A 148 -0.03 -4.66 -18.97
CA PRO A 148 0.48 -4.32 -17.65
C PRO A 148 0.32 -5.50 -16.69
N LYS A 149 1.36 -5.82 -15.91
CA LYS A 149 1.34 -6.96 -14.98
C LYS A 149 0.26 -6.81 -13.91
N TYR A 150 0.14 -5.61 -13.35
CA TYR A 150 -0.78 -5.28 -12.26
C TYR A 150 -2.01 -4.50 -12.73
N ALA A 151 -2.49 -4.75 -13.96
CA ALA A 151 -3.79 -4.24 -14.37
C ALA A 151 -4.91 -4.92 -13.56
N PRO A 152 -6.07 -4.28 -13.33
CA PRO A 152 -7.10 -4.83 -12.46
C PRO A 152 -7.62 -6.22 -12.87
N GLU A 153 -7.77 -6.45 -14.18
CA GLU A 153 -8.18 -7.73 -14.76
C GLU A 153 -7.14 -8.84 -14.64
N GLN A 154 -5.93 -8.54 -14.18
CA GLN A 154 -4.86 -9.51 -13.95
C GLN A 154 -4.81 -10.01 -12.51
N TYR A 155 -5.65 -9.49 -11.62
CA TYR A 155 -5.63 -9.91 -10.23
C TYR A 155 -6.06 -11.37 -10.12
N ASN A 156 -5.25 -12.18 -9.44
CA ASN A 156 -5.64 -13.52 -9.02
C ASN A 156 -5.07 -13.79 -7.62
N ILE A 157 -5.91 -14.37 -6.77
CA ILE A 157 -5.61 -14.56 -5.35
C ILE A 157 -4.39 -15.48 -5.10
N LEU A 158 -4.12 -16.43 -6.00
CA LEU A 158 -3.02 -17.39 -5.89
C LEU A 158 -1.76 -16.94 -6.61
N PHE A 159 -1.91 -16.17 -7.68
CA PHE A 159 -0.80 -15.71 -8.50
C PHE A 159 -1.11 -14.32 -9.03
N ASN A 160 -0.20 -13.37 -8.87
CA ASN A 160 -0.44 -11.95 -9.13
C ASN A 160 -1.47 -11.33 -8.16
N ASN A 161 -1.13 -11.35 -6.86
CA ASN A 161 -1.91 -10.76 -5.75
C ASN A 161 -1.16 -9.61 -5.06
N CYS A 162 -1.62 -9.17 -3.87
CA CYS A 162 -0.96 -8.12 -3.09
C CYS A 162 0.47 -8.48 -2.68
N GLN A 163 0.73 -9.73 -2.28
CA GLN A 163 2.07 -10.21 -1.92
C GLN A 163 3.02 -10.12 -3.10
N ASP A 164 2.60 -10.62 -4.28
CA ASP A 164 3.39 -10.54 -5.50
C ASP A 164 3.73 -9.09 -5.87
N PHE A 165 2.76 -8.18 -5.71
CA PHE A 165 2.96 -6.76 -5.98
C PHE A 165 4.05 -6.18 -5.09
N VAL A 166 3.94 -6.34 -3.76
CA VAL A 166 4.92 -5.79 -2.84
C VAL A 166 6.28 -6.48 -3.00
N THR A 167 6.32 -7.78 -3.25
CA THR A 167 7.56 -8.53 -3.53
C THR A 167 8.27 -8.02 -4.78
N ASP A 168 7.55 -7.72 -5.86
CA ASP A 168 8.14 -7.12 -7.07
C ASP A 168 8.65 -5.69 -6.79
N VAL A 169 7.92 -4.90 -6.00
CA VAL A 169 8.37 -3.56 -5.58
C VAL A 169 9.65 -3.65 -4.76
N LEU A 170 9.75 -4.58 -3.81
CA LEU A 170 10.95 -4.78 -3.01
C LEU A 170 12.14 -5.24 -3.85
N LYS A 171 11.93 -6.12 -4.84
CA LYS A 171 12.97 -6.53 -5.79
C LYS A 171 13.48 -5.33 -6.58
N GLU A 172 12.58 -4.49 -7.08
CA GLU A 172 12.94 -3.29 -7.82
C GLU A 172 13.63 -2.23 -6.93
N TYR A 173 13.18 -2.06 -5.68
CA TYR A 173 13.84 -1.22 -4.68
C TYR A 173 15.30 -1.67 -4.47
N LYS A 174 15.53 -2.97 -4.25
CA LYS A 174 16.88 -3.52 -4.07
C LYS A 174 17.74 -3.27 -5.31
N LYS A 175 17.19 -3.44 -6.51
CA LYS A 175 17.88 -3.17 -7.78
C LYS A 175 18.28 -1.70 -7.91
N ILE A 176 17.35 -0.76 -7.66
CA ILE A 176 17.64 0.68 -7.72
C ILE A 176 18.69 1.06 -6.67
N LYS A 177 18.55 0.55 -5.44
CA LYS A 177 19.50 0.83 -4.34
C LYS A 177 20.91 0.33 -4.65
N MET A 178 21.06 -0.78 -5.38
CA MET A 178 22.37 -1.26 -5.82
C MET A 178 22.99 -0.41 -6.93
N GLN A 179 22.20 0.30 -7.73
CA GLN A 179 22.69 1.16 -8.82
C GLN A 179 23.17 2.54 -8.34
N ILE A 180 22.78 2.95 -7.12
CA ILE A 180 23.12 4.25 -6.52
C ILE A 180 24.36 4.15 -5.63
N LYS A 181 24.79 2.93 -5.27
CA LYS A 181 26.04 2.66 -4.56
C LYS A 181 27.22 2.57 -5.52
#